data_AF-A0A3S0VM14-F1
#
_entry.id   AF-A0A3S0VM14-F1
#
_cell.length_a   1.000
_cell.length_b   1.000
_cell.length_c   1.000
_cell.angle_alpha   90.00
_cell.angle_beta   90.00
_cell.angle_gamma   90.00
#
_symmetry.space_group_name_H-M   'P 1'
#
loop_
_entity.id
_entity.type
_entity.pdbx_description
1 polymer ?
#
loop_
_entity_poly.entity_id
_entity_poly.type
_entity_poly.pdbx_seq_one_letter_code
_entity_poly.pdbx_strand_id
1 'polypeptide(L)' 'MRDKHDPSKKLAPLFHRAFRQGVEAAIRGDSHNPYVVDSHLYHAWIAGWASLARGWCETGVLRVFQARHDAG' A
#
# COMPACT_ATOMS: atom_id res chain seq x y z
N MET A 1 9.43 34.49 -5.47
CA MET A 1 8.63 33.25 -5.69
C MET A 1 9.54 32.19 -6.23
N ARG A 2 9.91 31.19 -5.42
CA ARG A 2 10.80 30.09 -5.83
C ARG A 2 9.96 28.82 -5.77
N ASP A 3 9.12 28.63 -6.77
CA ASP A 3 8.43 27.36 -7.02
C ASP A 3 9.49 26.33 -7.43
N LYS A 4 10.20 25.83 -6.41
CA LYS A 4 11.08 24.70 -6.57
C LYS A 4 10.18 23.52 -6.86
N HIS A 5 10.34 22.96 -8.05
CA HIS A 5 9.98 21.58 -8.37
C HIS A 5 10.50 20.71 -7.23
N ASP A 6 9.66 20.44 -6.24
CA ASP A 6 10.05 19.64 -5.10
C ASP A 6 9.90 18.18 -5.53
N PRO A 7 11.01 17.47 -5.84
CA PRO A 7 10.92 16.09 -6.32
C PRO A 7 10.16 15.22 -5.32
N SER A 8 10.19 15.56 -4.03
CA SER A 8 9.41 14.91 -2.97
C SER A 8 7.89 14.92 -3.24
N LYS A 9 7.33 16.03 -3.76
CA LYS A 9 5.88 16.16 -4.04
C LYS A 9 5.43 15.28 -5.21
N LYS A 10 6.32 14.98 -6.15
CA LYS A 10 6.03 14.07 -7.29
C LYS A 10 6.22 12.60 -6.92
N LEU A 11 7.12 12.31 -5.99
CA LEU A 11 7.45 10.94 -5.59
C LEU A 11 6.41 10.36 -4.62
N ALA A 12 5.86 11.16 -3.71
CA ALA A 12 4.89 10.69 -2.72
C ALA A 12 3.68 9.93 -3.34
N PRO A 13 3.04 10.40 -4.43
CA PRO A 13 1.99 9.64 -5.10
C PRO A 13 2.46 8.28 -5.66
N LEU A 14 3.70 8.22 -6.16
CA LEU A 14 4.27 6.98 -6.72
C LEU A 14 4.54 5.96 -5.61
N PHE A 15 5.05 6.42 -4.46
CA PHE A 15 5.22 5.60 -3.27
C PHE A 15 3.89 5.05 -2.74
N HIS A 16 2.86 5.90 -2.66
CA HIS A 16 1.52 5.48 -2.22
C HIS A 16 0.94 4.41 -3.15
N ARG A 17 1.14 4.56 -4.46
CA ARG A 17 0.70 3.57 -5.45
C ARG A 17 1.45 2.25 -5.29
N ALA A 18 2.78 2.28 -5.18
CA ALA A 18 3.61 1.10 -4.98
C ALA A 18 3.22 0.36 -3.70
N PHE A 19 3.02 1.09 -2.60
CA PHE A 19 2.55 0.54 -1.34
C PHE A 19 1.19 -0.15 -1.48
N ARG A 20 0.19 0.52 -2.09
CA ARG A 20 -1.14 -0.06 -2.30
C ARG A 20 -1.08 -1.34 -3.15
N GLN A 21 -0.25 -1.35 -4.20
CA GLN A 21 -0.05 -2.56 -5.01
C GLN A 21 0.56 -3.70 -4.20
N GLY A 22 1.48 -3.40 -3.27
CA GLY A 22 2.01 -4.39 -2.34
C GLY A 22 0.93 -5.00 -1.44
N VAL A 23 0.06 -4.15 -0.89
CA VAL A 23 -1.10 -4.58 -0.10
C VAL A 23 -2.01 -5.50 -0.92
N GLU A 24 -2.40 -5.08 -2.13
CA GLU A 24 -3.27 -5.88 -3.01
C GLU A 24 -2.64 -7.22 -3.40
N ALA A 25 -1.33 -7.25 -3.64
CA ALA A 25 -0.60 -8.48 -3.93
C ALA A 25 -0.57 -9.43 -2.72
N ALA A 26 -0.37 -8.91 -1.50
CA ALA A 26 -0.43 -9.71 -0.28
C ALA A 26 -1.81 -10.31 -0.03
N ILE A 27 -2.91 -9.57 -0.31
CA ILE A 27 -4.28 -10.11 -0.23
C ILE A 27 -4.45 -11.31 -1.17
N ARG A 28 -3.80 -11.28 -2.33
CA ARG A 28 -3.87 -12.34 -3.35
C ARG A 28 -2.85 -13.47 -3.11
N GLY A 29 -1.96 -13.34 -2.12
CA GLY A 29 -0.83 -14.26 -1.92
C GLY A 29 0.23 -14.19 -3.03
N ASP A 30 0.27 -13.10 -3.82
CA ASP A 30 1.23 -12.91 -4.89
C ASP A 30 2.50 -12.24 -4.35
N SER A 31 3.65 -12.87 -4.54
CA SER A 31 4.97 -12.35 -4.14
C SER A 31 5.73 -11.64 -5.26
N HIS A 32 5.13 -11.50 -6.45
CA HIS A 32 5.80 -10.87 -7.59
C HIS A 32 5.77 -9.35 -7.49
N ASN A 33 6.92 -8.77 -7.14
CA ASN A 33 7.12 -7.33 -7.13
C ASN A 33 7.49 -6.83 -8.55
N PRO A 34 6.71 -5.93 -9.17
CA PRO A 34 6.97 -5.45 -10.53
C PRO A 34 8.07 -4.38 -10.62
N TYR A 35 8.62 -3.93 -9.50
CA TYR A 35 9.63 -2.87 -9.46
C TYR A 35 11.05 -3.41 -9.47
N VAL A 36 11.99 -2.60 -9.99
CA VAL A 36 13.42 -2.89 -9.96
C VAL A 36 13.87 -3.09 -8.51
N VAL A 37 14.59 -4.17 -8.24
CA VAL A 37 15.14 -4.52 -6.92
C VAL A 37 15.93 -3.34 -6.32
N ASP A 38 15.77 -3.12 -5.02
CA ASP A 38 16.38 -2.03 -4.23
C ASP A 38 16.02 -0.60 -4.68
N SER A 39 15.05 -0.45 -5.59
CA SER A 39 14.47 0.86 -5.86
C SER A 39 13.58 1.33 -4.71
N HIS A 40 13.40 2.64 -4.65
CA HIS A 40 12.47 3.27 -3.72
C HIS A 40 11.04 2.72 -3.81
N LEU A 41 10.56 2.44 -5.03
CA LEU A 41 9.23 1.86 -5.26
C LEU A 41 9.18 0.38 -4.88
N TYR A 42 10.29 -0.35 -5.07
CA TYR A 42 10.42 -1.73 -4.60
C TYR A 42 10.24 -1.82 -3.08
N HIS A 43 10.92 -0.98 -2.30
CA HIS A 43 10.78 -0.96 -0.85
C HIS A 43 9.37 -0.55 -0.39
N ALA A 44 8.74 0.41 -1.08
CA ALA A 44 7.37 0.79 -0.77
C ALA A 44 6.36 -0.34 -1.04
N TRP A 45 6.54 -1.09 -2.13
CA TRP A 45 5.74 -2.27 -2.42
C TRP A 45 5.95 -3.37 -1.36
N ILE A 46 7.20 -3.66 -0.99
CA ILE A 46 7.53 -4.65 0.05
C ILE A 46 6.91 -4.24 1.39
N ALA A 47 6.95 -2.96 1.75
CA ALA A 47 6.30 -2.45 2.96
C ALA A 47 4.79 -2.69 2.96
N GLY A 48 4.13 -2.44 1.82
CA GLY A 48 2.70 -2.72 1.65
C GLY A 48 2.40 -4.21 1.76
N TRP A 49 3.18 -5.05 1.08
CA TRP A 49 3.01 -6.50 1.10
C TRP A 49 3.19 -7.09 2.51
N ALA A 50 4.24 -6.64 3.21
CA ALA A 50 4.55 -7.07 4.58
C ALA A 50 3.52 -6.59 5.61
N SER A 51 2.85 -5.46 5.36
CA SER A 51 1.82 -4.92 6.27
C SER A 51 0.65 -5.88 6.49
N LEU A 52 0.32 -6.71 5.50
CA LEU A 52 -0.68 -7.76 5.64
C LEU A 52 -0.08 -9.12 6.04
N ALA A 53 1.13 -9.45 5.56
CA ALA A 53 1.79 -10.70 5.91
C ALA A 53 2.11 -10.82 7.42
N ARG A 54 2.21 -9.71 8.15
CA ARG A 54 2.52 -9.68 9.60
C ARG A 54 1.31 -9.53 10.51
N GLY A 55 0.08 -9.62 10.01
CA GLY A 55 -1.09 -9.55 10.88
C GLY A 55 -1.26 -8.19 11.58
N TRP A 56 -0.76 -7.08 11.00
CA TRP A 56 -1.10 -5.72 11.45
C TRP A 56 -2.55 -5.33 11.13
N CYS A 57 -3.40 -6.32 10.84
CA CYS A 57 -4.83 -6.21 11.08
C CYS A 57 -5.10 -6.39 12.59
N GLU A 58 -4.58 -5.48 13.41
CA GLU A 58 -5.22 -5.20 14.69
C GLU A 58 -6.61 -4.66 14.36
N THR A 59 -7.58 -5.56 14.40
CA THR A 59 -8.94 -5.45 14.97
C THR A 59 -9.46 -4.05 15.33
N GLY A 60 -9.32 -3.06 14.46
CA GLY A 60 -9.70 -1.67 14.74
C GLY A 60 -10.35 -0.93 13.58
N VAL A 61 -10.09 -1.32 12.32
CA VAL A 61 -10.58 -0.57 11.14
C VAL A 61 -11.50 -1.38 10.23
N LEU A 62 -11.86 -2.62 10.60
CA LEU A 62 -12.86 -3.43 9.91
C LEU A 62 -14.33 -3.08 10.26
N ARG A 63 -14.57 -1.97 10.96
CA ARG A 63 -15.94 -1.49 11.25
C ARG A 63 -16.55 -0.56 10.18
N VAL A 64 -15.90 -0.36 9.03
CA VAL A 64 -16.42 0.59 8.03
C VAL A 64 -17.08 -0.07 6.81
N PHE A 65 -16.96 -1.38 6.58
CA PHE A 65 -17.58 -2.00 5.38
C PHE A 65 -18.48 -3.22 5.58
N GLN A 66 -18.69 -3.72 6.81
CA GLN A 66 -19.49 -4.94 7.03
C GLN A 66 -20.71 -4.75 7.96
N ALA A 67 -21.36 -3.58 7.95
CA ALA A 67 -22.59 -3.37 8.73
C ALA A 67 -23.71 -2.70 7.93
N ARG A 68 -23.74 -2.92 6.62
CA ARG A 68 -24.96 -2.76 5.83
C ARG A 68 -25.14 -4.00 4.98
N HIS A 69 -26.27 -4.65 5.21
CA HIS A 69 -27.00 -5.46 4.26
C HIS A 69 -26.96 -6.99 4.44
N ASP A 70 -27.21 -7.48 5.66
CA ASP A 70 -27.86 -8.78 5.88
C ASP A 70 -28.74 -8.74 7.15
N ALA A 71 -29.73 -7.86 7.16
CA ALA A 71 -30.89 -7.97 8.04
C ALA A 71 -32.10 -8.28 7.16
N GLY A 72 -32.24 -9.57 6.84
CA GLY A 72 -33.46 -10.19 6.33
C GLY A 72 -33.93 -11.23 7.33
#